data_AF-A0A0G0J5J6-F1
#
_entry.id   AF-A0A0G0J5J6-F1
#
_cell.length_a   1.000
_cell.length_b   1.000
_cell.length_c   1.000
_cell.angle_alpha   90.00
_cell.angle_beta   90.00
_cell.angle_gamma   90.00
#
_symmetry.space_group_name_H-M   'P 1'
#
loop_
_entity.id
_entity.type
_entity.pdbx_description
1 polymer ?
#
loop_
_entity_poly.entity_id
_entity_poly.type
_entity_poly.pdbx_seq_one_letter_code
_entity_poly.pdbx_strand_id
1 'polypeptide(L)'
;MPVRTIMIFGSQEVMAPLVEPGEFYRGKRVNIEVIKVATDQDTPLIVREALVGLVISTIFDYKQMGKKLGTPVGSRLSYVKEVVETLKVAGKTEVAQVLEAMNSGELALYNFNEDEFVIS
;
A
#
# COMPACT_ATOMS: atom_id res chain seq x y z
N MET A 1 -8.55 7.32 7.80
CA MET A 1 -8.94 6.09 8.54
C MET A 1 -8.57 4.85 7.73
N PRO A 2 -8.04 3.79 8.36
CA PRO A 2 -7.67 2.55 7.67
C PRO A 2 -8.89 1.82 7.12
N VAL A 3 -8.69 1.06 6.04
CA VAL A 3 -9.74 0.23 5.47
C VAL A 3 -10.05 -0.89 6.47
N ARG A 4 -11.34 -1.11 6.73
CA ARG A 4 -11.77 -2.11 7.72
C ARG A 4 -11.47 -3.51 7.20
N THR A 5 -10.76 -4.27 8.02
CA THR A 5 -10.42 -5.67 7.78
C THR A 5 -10.98 -6.54 8.90
N ILE A 6 -11.28 -7.81 8.62
CA ILE A 6 -11.74 -8.77 9.62
C ILE A 6 -10.53 -9.58 10.10
N MET A 7 -10.25 -9.59 11.40
CA MET A 7 -9.15 -10.40 11.95
C MET A 7 -9.53 -11.89 11.93
N ILE A 8 -8.59 -12.75 11.54
CA ILE A 8 -8.77 -14.21 11.64
C ILE A 8 -8.33 -14.65 13.03
N PHE A 9 -9.28 -15.19 13.82
CA PHE A 9 -9.00 -15.61 15.19
C PHE A 9 -7.88 -16.66 15.24
N GLY A 10 -6.94 -16.48 16.18
CA GLY A 10 -5.78 -17.37 16.33
C GLY A 10 -4.68 -17.18 15.28
N SER A 11 -4.73 -16.12 14.48
CA SER A 11 -3.73 -15.80 13.46
C SER A 11 -3.35 -14.30 13.46
N GLN A 12 -2.25 -13.95 12.81
CA GLN A 12 -1.88 -12.57 12.47
C GLN A 12 -2.46 -12.11 11.12
N GLU A 13 -3.29 -12.96 10.51
CA GLU A 13 -3.88 -12.72 9.21
C GLU A 13 -5.21 -11.96 9.32
N VAL A 14 -5.56 -11.30 8.21
CA VAL A 14 -6.80 -10.55 8.08
C VAL A 14 -7.51 -10.95 6.80
N MET A 15 -8.84 -10.83 6.79
CA MET A 15 -9.65 -10.82 5.59
C MET A 15 -9.85 -9.37 5.19
N ALA A 16 -9.37 -9.00 4.01
CA ALA A 16 -9.35 -7.63 3.52
C ALA A 16 -10.10 -7.52 2.18
N PRO A 17 -10.93 -6.47 1.99
CA PRO A 17 -11.75 -6.32 0.80
C PRO A 17 -10.93 -5.92 -0.43
N LEU A 18 -11.33 -6.33 -1.62
CA LEU A 18 -10.64 -5.94 -2.86
C LEU A 18 -11.65 -5.67 -3.96
N VAL A 19 -11.49 -4.55 -4.69
CA VAL A 19 -12.08 -4.15 -5.99
C VAL A 19 -13.60 -4.39 -6.19
N GLU A 20 -14.08 -5.62 -6.01
CA GLU A 20 -15.48 -6.01 -6.09
C GLU A 20 -16.16 -6.05 -4.69
N PRO A 21 -17.35 -5.44 -4.53
CA PRO A 21 -18.11 -5.54 -3.30
C PRO A 21 -18.41 -6.99 -2.91
N GLY A 22 -18.08 -7.36 -1.67
CA GLY A 22 -18.45 -8.66 -1.08
C GLY A 22 -17.35 -9.73 -1.14
N GLU A 23 -16.25 -9.49 -1.85
CA GLU A 23 -15.11 -10.41 -1.86
C GLU A 23 -14.05 -10.00 -0.83
N PHE A 24 -13.61 -10.98 -0.04
CA PHE A 24 -12.56 -10.80 0.94
C PHE A 24 -11.40 -11.76 0.69
N TYR A 25 -10.20 -11.21 0.76
CA TYR A 25 -8.96 -11.92 0.50
C TYR A 25 -8.14 -12.04 1.77
N ARG A 26 -7.51 -13.21 1.94
CA ARG A 26 -6.61 -13.44 3.05
C ARG A 26 -5.32 -12.66 2.84
N GLY A 27 -5.01 -11.79 3.78
CA GLY A 27 -3.79 -10.98 3.83
C GLY A 27 -3.11 -11.10 5.19
N LYS A 28 -1.95 -10.46 5.31
CA LYS A 28 -1.24 -10.30 6.58
C LYS A 28 -0.75 -8.86 6.72
N ARG A 29 -1.14 -8.21 7.82
CA ARG A 29 -0.64 -6.87 8.16
C ARG A 29 0.86 -6.94 8.46
N VAL A 30 1.66 -6.26 7.66
CA VAL A 30 3.11 -6.16 7.84
C VAL A 30 3.53 -4.73 7.57
N ASN A 31 4.26 -4.15 8.50
CA ASN A 31 4.85 -2.84 8.31
C ASN A 31 6.14 -2.97 7.51
N ILE A 32 6.29 -2.10 6.51
CA ILE A 32 7.52 -1.94 5.75
C ILE A 32 8.06 -0.54 5.98
N GLU A 33 9.39 -0.38 5.99
CA GLU A 33 10.01 0.93 5.96
C GLU A 33 10.50 1.24 4.55
N VAL A 34 10.17 2.41 4.02
CA VAL A 34 10.66 2.85 2.72
C VAL A 34 12.03 3.52 2.89
N ILE A 35 13.09 2.84 2.46
CA ILE A 35 14.48 3.29 2.69
C ILE A 35 14.93 4.30 1.63
N LYS A 36 14.62 4.03 0.36
CA LYS A 36 14.97 4.91 -0.76
C LYS A 36 14.10 4.64 -1.97
N VAL A 37 14.07 5.60 -2.88
CA VAL A 37 13.52 5.44 -4.22
C VAL A 37 14.55 4.73 -5.11
N ALA A 38 14.11 3.77 -5.93
CA ALA A 38 14.99 2.97 -6.78
C ALA A 38 15.11 3.53 -8.21
N THR A 39 14.00 3.71 -8.93
CA THR A 39 13.99 4.27 -10.30
C THR A 39 12.74 5.10 -10.60
N ASP A 40 12.78 5.89 -11.69
CA ASP A 40 11.64 6.64 -12.24
C ASP A 40 10.57 5.73 -12.83
N GLN A 41 9.35 5.88 -12.34
CA GLN A 41 8.20 5.01 -12.57
C GLN A 41 6.91 5.84 -12.64
N ASP A 42 5.78 5.18 -12.87
CA ASP A 42 4.45 5.80 -13.08
C ASP A 42 4.01 6.73 -11.95
N THR A 43 4.44 6.46 -10.71
CA THR A 43 4.17 7.36 -9.58
C THR A 43 5.07 8.61 -9.64
N PRO A 44 4.51 9.83 -9.54
CA PRO A 44 5.29 11.08 -9.50
C PRO A 44 6.41 11.03 -8.47
N LEU A 45 7.60 11.52 -8.83
CA LEU A 45 8.79 11.50 -7.98
C LEU A 45 8.53 12.14 -6.60
N ILE A 46 7.79 13.25 -6.57
CA ILE A 46 7.42 13.94 -5.33
C ILE A 46 6.68 13.04 -4.34
N VAL A 47 5.85 12.10 -4.84
CA VAL A 47 5.15 11.12 -4.01
C VAL A 47 6.12 10.06 -3.51
N ARG A 48 6.98 9.54 -4.40
CA ARG A 48 7.97 8.50 -4.04
C ARG A 48 8.96 9.00 -2.98
N GLU A 49 9.51 10.20 -3.16
CA GLU A 49 10.45 10.81 -2.21
C GLU A 49 9.77 11.11 -0.86
N ALA A 50 8.51 11.55 -0.89
CA ALA A 50 7.73 11.79 0.32
C ALA A 50 7.47 10.50 1.12
N LEU A 51 7.55 9.32 0.52
CA LEU A 51 7.37 8.06 1.24
C LEU A 51 8.66 7.60 1.95
N VAL A 52 9.83 8.11 1.55
CA VAL A 52 11.11 7.74 2.17
C VAL A 52 11.12 8.09 3.65
N GLY A 53 11.62 7.15 4.46
CA GLY A 53 11.67 7.20 5.93
C GLY A 53 10.33 6.95 6.61
N LEU A 54 9.27 6.62 5.87
CA LEU A 54 7.97 6.29 6.44
C LEU A 54 7.80 4.79 6.61
N VAL A 55 7.12 4.41 7.70
CA VAL A 55 6.67 3.05 7.95
C VAL A 55 5.25 2.91 7.44
N ILE A 56 5.04 2.06 6.44
CA ILE A 56 3.76 1.83 5.79
C ILE A 56 3.22 0.45 6.16
N SER A 57 1.97 0.39 6.61
CA SER A 57 1.30 -0.89 6.85
C SER A 57 0.80 -1.49 5.54
N THR A 58 1.30 -2.66 5.17
CA THR A 58 0.88 -3.41 3.99
C THR A 58 0.03 -4.61 4.40
N ILE A 59 -0.78 -5.12 3.48
CA ILE A 59 -1.71 -6.24 3.75
C ILE A 59 -1.45 -7.42 2.84
N PHE A 60 -1.21 -7.18 1.56
CA PHE A 60 -1.04 -8.25 0.60
C PHE A 60 0.40 -8.30 0.11
N ASP A 61 0.88 -9.51 -0.14
CA ASP A 61 2.11 -9.76 -0.89
C ASP A 61 1.82 -10.33 -2.28
N TYR A 62 2.89 -10.52 -3.06
CA TYR A 62 2.79 -11.12 -4.38
C TYR A 62 2.12 -12.52 -4.38
N LYS A 63 2.37 -13.34 -3.35
CA LYS A 63 1.84 -14.71 -3.27
C LYS A 63 0.33 -14.71 -3.05
N GLN A 64 -0.18 -13.76 -2.28
CA GLN A 64 -1.58 -13.61 -1.97
C GLN A 64 -2.35 -12.99 -3.12
N MET A 65 -1.86 -11.87 -3.66
CA MET A 65 -2.62 -11.05 -4.61
C MET A 65 -1.86 -10.67 -5.87
N GLY A 66 -0.52 -10.70 -5.85
CA GLY A 66 0.27 -10.21 -6.98
C GLY A 66 0.05 -10.97 -8.27
N LYS A 67 -0.14 -12.30 -8.21
CA LYS A 67 -0.50 -13.08 -9.41
C LYS A 67 -1.85 -12.69 -10.00
N LYS A 68 -2.84 -12.35 -9.16
CA LYS A 68 -4.18 -11.94 -9.62
C LYS A 68 -4.19 -10.51 -10.16
N LEU A 69 -3.36 -9.64 -9.58
CA LEU A 69 -3.30 -8.21 -9.90
C LEU A 69 -2.19 -7.85 -10.89
N GLY A 70 -1.39 -8.83 -11.34
CA GLY A 70 -0.26 -8.59 -12.25
C GLY A 70 0.87 -7.78 -11.62
N THR A 71 1.03 -7.81 -10.30
CA THR A 71 2.11 -7.06 -9.63
C THR A 71 3.43 -7.80 -9.75
N PRO A 72 4.58 -7.11 -9.74
CA PRO A 72 5.89 -7.75 -9.70
C PRO A 72 6.09 -8.69 -8.50
N VAL A 73 7.01 -9.65 -8.66
CA VAL A 73 7.46 -10.51 -7.55
C VAL A 73 8.15 -9.64 -6.49
N GLY A 74 7.94 -9.93 -5.21
CA GLY A 74 8.48 -9.13 -4.11
C GLY A 74 7.60 -7.93 -3.72
N SER A 75 6.60 -7.59 -4.53
CA SER A 75 5.64 -6.52 -4.22
C SER A 75 4.91 -6.72 -2.90
N ARG A 76 4.69 -5.60 -2.22
CA ARG A 76 3.76 -5.44 -1.10
C ARG A 76 2.71 -4.41 -1.45
N LEU A 77 1.48 -4.66 -1.02
CA LEU A 77 0.33 -3.81 -1.34
C LEU A 77 -0.27 -3.22 -0.07
N SER A 78 -0.53 -1.92 -0.12
CA SER A 78 -1.28 -1.17 0.89
C SER A 78 -2.50 -0.53 0.23
N TYR A 79 -3.55 -0.24 0.99
CA TYR A 79 -4.59 0.66 0.48
C TYR A 79 -4.04 2.06 0.33
N VAL A 80 -4.38 2.74 -0.77
CA VAL A 80 -3.97 4.12 -1.02
C VAL A 80 -4.43 5.03 0.13
N LYS A 81 -5.65 4.85 0.63
CA LYS A 81 -6.15 5.61 1.80
C LYS A 81 -5.24 5.51 3.03
N GLU A 82 -4.60 4.37 3.24
CA GLU A 82 -3.68 4.18 4.38
C GLU A 82 -2.32 4.84 4.13
N VAL A 83 -1.84 4.82 2.89
CA VAL A 83 -0.63 5.56 2.49
C VAL A 83 -0.87 7.07 2.62
N VAL A 84 -2.01 7.56 2.14
CA VAL A 84 -2.45 8.97 2.27
C VAL A 84 -2.54 9.39 3.74
N GLU A 85 -3.12 8.56 4.61
CA GLU A 85 -3.16 8.83 6.04
C GLU A 85 -1.74 8.92 6.63
N THR A 86 -0.86 8.00 6.24
CA THR A 86 0.53 7.98 6.74
C THR A 86 1.29 9.25 6.31
N LEU A 87 1.09 9.70 5.07
CA LEU A 87 1.63 10.98 4.58
C LEU A 87 1.06 12.17 5.36
N LYS A 88 -0.25 12.19 5.65
CA LYS A 88 -0.90 13.25 6.44
C LYS A 88 -0.34 13.31 7.86
N VAL A 89 -0.17 12.16 8.53
CA VAL A 89 0.43 12.07 9.88
C VAL A 89 1.88 12.54 9.89
N ALA A 90 2.63 12.28 8.81
CA ALA A 90 3.99 12.76 8.63
C ALA A 90 4.11 14.25 8.24
N GLY A 91 2.99 15.00 8.18
CA GLY A 91 2.96 16.41 7.79
C GLY A 91 3.11 16.66 6.28
N LYS A 92 3.08 15.62 5.44
CA LYS A 92 3.26 15.69 3.98
C LYS A 92 1.90 15.85 3.28
N THR A 93 1.11 16.82 3.72
CA THR A 93 -0.32 16.96 3.35
C THR A 93 -0.53 17.23 1.86
N GLU A 94 0.28 18.07 1.23
CA GLU A 94 0.17 18.37 -0.21
C GLU A 94 0.37 17.12 -1.06
N VAL A 95 1.40 16.32 -0.72
CA VAL A 95 1.69 15.07 -1.42
C VAL A 95 0.58 14.04 -1.19
N ALA A 96 0.02 14.00 0.02
CA ALA A 96 -1.12 13.15 0.32
C ALA A 96 -2.34 13.49 -0.55
N GLN A 97 -2.59 14.78 -0.82
CA GLN A 97 -3.66 15.23 -1.72
C GLN A 97 -3.40 14.84 -3.17
N VAL A 98 -2.15 14.95 -3.64
CA VAL A 98 -1.76 14.49 -4.99
C VAL A 98 -2.05 12.99 -5.13
N LEU A 99 -1.60 12.18 -4.17
CA LEU A 99 -1.81 10.73 -4.20
C LEU A 99 -3.30 10.35 -4.12
N GLU A 100 -4.08 11.07 -3.31
CA GLU A 100 -5.53 10.89 -3.18
C GLU A 100 -6.26 11.28 -4.49
N ALA A 101 -5.87 12.37 -5.16
CA ALA A 101 -6.47 12.80 -6.42
C ALA A 101 -6.19 11.82 -7.58
N MET A 102 -5.04 11.14 -7.56
CA MET A 102 -4.70 10.10 -8.54
C MET A 102 -5.52 8.81 -8.36
N ASN A 103 -6.13 8.61 -7.18
CA ASN A 103 -6.76 7.35 -6.80
C ASN A 103 -8.14 7.59 -6.19
N SER A 104 -9.18 7.54 -7.02
CA SER A 104 -10.56 7.80 -6.59
C SER A 104 -11.27 6.60 -5.95
N GLY A 105 -10.68 5.40 -6.00
CA GLY A 105 -11.29 4.17 -5.48
C GLY A 105 -11.07 3.96 -3.99
N GLU A 106 -12.13 3.62 -3.25
CA GLU A 106 -12.02 3.33 -1.81
C GLU A 106 -11.10 2.15 -1.47
N LEU A 107 -10.99 1.20 -2.40
CA LEU A 107 -10.18 -0.01 -2.31
C LEU A 107 -8.97 0.04 -3.25
N ALA A 108 -8.59 1.23 -3.73
CA ALA A 108 -7.39 1.40 -4.55
C ALA A 108 -6.17 0.93 -3.76
N LEU A 109 -5.29 0.19 -4.44
CA LEU A 109 -4.07 -0.35 -3.87
C LEU A 109 -2.86 0.41 -4.40
N TYR A 110 -1.94 0.71 -3.49
CA TYR A 110 -0.61 1.20 -3.80
C TYR A 110 0.38 0.04 -3.77
N ASN A 111 1.21 -0.06 -4.81
CA ASN A 111 2.18 -1.13 -4.96
C ASN A 111 3.59 -0.68 -4.57
N PHE A 112 4.10 -1.24 -3.47
CA PHE A 112 5.50 -1.12 -3.09
C PHE A 112 6.27 -2.28 -3.71
N ASN A 113 6.86 -2.03 -4.88
CA ASN A 113 7.70 -2.99 -5.60
C ASN A 113 9.18 -2.58 -5.56
N GLU A 114 10.07 -3.53 -5.84
CA GLU A 114 11.53 -3.32 -5.80
C GLU A 114 12.04 -2.41 -6.93
N ASP A 115 11.27 -2.25 -8.00
CA ASP A 115 11.62 -1.35 -9.11
C ASP A 115 11.44 0.13 -8.70
N GLU A 116 10.45 0.42 -7.85
CA GLU A 116 10.13 1.75 -7.34
C GLU A 116 10.83 2.09 -6.01
N PHE A 117 10.94 1.12 -5.11
CA PHE A 117 11.37 1.35 -3.74
C PHE A 117 12.33 0.28 -3.25
N VAL A 118 13.25 0.68 -2.38
CA VAL A 118 13.91 -0.26 -1.47
C VAL A 118 13.18 -0.22 -0.13
N ILE A 119 12.70 -1.38 0.30
CA ILE A 119 11.88 -1.55 1.50
C ILE A 119 12.51 -2.58 2.45
N SER A 120 12.33 -2.43 3.76
CA SER A 120 12.69 -3.44 4.79
C SER A 120 11.49 -3.99 5.53
#